data_AF-X0WUL4-F1
#
_entry.id   AF-X0WUL4-F1
#
_cell.length_a   1.000
_cell.length_b   1.000
_cell.length_c   1.000
_cell.angle_alpha   90.00
_cell.angle_beta   90.00
_cell.angle_gamma   90.00
#
_symmetry.space_group_name_H-M   'P 1'
#
loop_
_entity.id
_entity.type
_entity.pdbx_description
1 polymer ?
#
loop_
_entity_poly.entity_id
_entity_poly.type
_entity_poly.pdbx_seq_one_letter_code
_entity_poly.pdbx_strand_id
1 'polypeptide(L)'
;MASTYTSNLGIEKPGTGEQTGTWGGTVNTDFDLFDEAINGITTVTLAAAGTSGAPNTETITDGVLSDARNVYIEFTDGGDLGNDVYVQLAPNTAKKVAYIKNNLSGSQDLYLFQGTWHIDRDFVLSAGQTAVLKFSGDGASSSTVTSALGDLQIDGYLQVDNLNFNGNTISSTAGTDLNITPLAGQQIVLDATIIVDAGVVTGATSITSTAFVGDLTGTADAVEGTGVLSTGETLGTKFLREDGDGTCSWQASAGV
;
A
#
# COMPACT_ATOMS: atom_id res chain seq x y z
N MET A 1 48.42 8.67 19.42
CA MET A 1 47.17 7.95 19.79
C MET A 1 46.43 7.69 18.49
N ALA A 2 45.82 6.53 18.30
CA ALA A 2 45.00 6.31 17.10
C ALA A 2 43.70 7.10 17.24
N SER A 3 43.29 7.80 16.18
CA SER A 3 42.01 8.50 16.14
C SER A 3 40.85 7.53 16.32
N THR A 4 39.81 7.96 17.02
CA THR A 4 38.54 7.24 17.15
C THR A 4 37.45 7.97 16.40
N TYR A 5 36.46 7.25 15.88
CA TYR A 5 35.42 7.81 15.03
C TYR A 5 34.04 7.36 15.49
N THR A 6 32.99 8.07 15.10
CA THR A 6 31.62 7.54 15.20
C THR A 6 31.43 6.35 14.26
N SER A 7 30.47 5.48 14.58
CA SER A 7 30.31 4.19 13.90
C SER A 7 29.78 4.34 12.47
N ASN A 8 28.83 5.27 12.24
CA ASN A 8 28.07 5.34 10.99
C ASN A 8 28.48 6.52 10.10
N LEU A 9 28.72 7.70 10.68
CA LEU A 9 29.07 8.93 9.98
C LEU A 9 30.58 9.13 9.85
N GLY A 10 31.39 8.34 10.57
CA GLY A 10 32.86 8.41 10.52
C GLY A 10 33.42 9.75 11.00
N ILE A 11 32.74 10.42 11.94
CA ILE A 11 33.19 11.70 12.49
C ILE A 11 34.34 11.44 13.47
N GLU A 12 35.49 12.11 13.28
CA GLU A 12 36.61 12.00 14.20
C GLU A 12 36.27 12.60 15.56
N LYS A 13 36.50 11.81 16.60
CA LYS A 13 36.30 12.20 17.98
C LYS A 13 37.61 12.77 18.53
N PRO A 14 37.59 13.94 19.21
CA PRO A 14 38.69 14.40 20.04
C PRO A 14 39.32 13.28 20.88
N GLY A 15 40.65 13.20 20.83
CA GLY A 15 41.44 12.21 21.54
C GLY A 15 41.41 12.40 23.06
N THR A 16 41.75 11.36 23.81
CA THR A 16 41.81 11.43 25.28
C THR A 16 42.82 12.49 25.73
N GLY A 17 42.35 13.53 26.43
CA GLY A 17 43.20 14.63 26.92
C GLY A 17 43.32 15.83 25.98
N GLU A 18 42.76 15.76 24.77
CA GLU A 18 42.55 16.93 23.90
C GLU A 18 41.32 17.73 24.36
N GLN A 19 41.26 19.03 24.04
CA GLN A 19 40.15 19.92 24.43
C GLN A 19 39.82 19.81 25.94
N THR A 20 40.83 20.10 26.77
CA THR A 20 40.87 19.77 28.20
C THR A 20 39.65 20.25 28.99
N GLY A 21 39.00 19.32 29.71
CA GLY A 21 37.79 19.55 30.51
C GLY A 21 36.68 18.55 30.20
N THR A 22 35.43 18.85 30.59
CA THR A 22 34.24 18.04 30.22
C THR A 22 33.89 18.14 28.74
N TRP A 23 34.41 19.15 28.04
CA TRP A 23 34.08 19.45 26.64
C TRP A 23 34.45 18.32 25.66
N GLY A 24 35.63 17.71 25.78
CA GLY A 24 36.01 16.59 24.91
C GLY A 24 35.05 15.40 25.03
N GLY A 25 34.62 15.08 26.26
CA GLY A 25 33.64 14.02 26.51
C GLY A 25 32.25 14.38 26.00
N THR A 26 31.75 15.59 26.28
CA THR A 26 30.45 16.05 25.79
C THR A 26 30.38 16.06 24.26
N VAL A 27 31.42 16.56 23.58
CA VAL A 27 31.50 16.56 22.11
C VAL A 27 31.48 15.14 21.56
N ASN A 28 32.22 14.21 22.17
CA ASN A 28 32.22 12.82 21.75
C ASN A 28 30.84 12.16 21.90
N THR A 29 30.14 12.43 23.01
CA THR A 29 28.76 11.97 23.22
C THR A 29 27.81 12.59 22.20
N ASP A 30 27.88 13.90 21.96
CA ASP A 30 27.02 14.57 20.98
C ASP A 30 27.22 14.02 19.58
N PHE A 31 28.47 13.71 19.19
CA PHE A 31 28.77 13.04 17.93
C PHE A 31 28.11 11.66 17.84
N ASP A 32 28.14 10.87 18.91
CA ASP A 32 27.44 9.58 18.93
C ASP A 32 25.91 9.74 18.86
N LEU A 33 25.34 10.76 19.51
CA LEU A 33 23.90 11.05 19.44
C LEU A 33 23.46 11.44 18.02
N PHE A 34 24.25 12.24 17.31
CA PHE A 34 23.98 12.56 15.90
C PHE A 34 24.14 11.34 15.00
N ASP A 35 25.12 10.49 15.29
CA ASP A 35 25.36 9.25 14.55
C ASP A 35 24.15 8.31 14.59
N GLU A 36 23.60 8.07 15.79
CA GLU A 36 22.36 7.30 15.97
C GLU A 36 21.17 7.97 15.29
N ALA A 37 21.00 9.28 15.48
CA ALA A 37 19.83 9.99 14.98
C ALA A 37 19.74 10.04 13.44
N ILE A 38 20.89 10.03 12.75
CA ILE A 38 20.95 10.15 11.29
C ILE A 38 20.95 8.79 10.60
N ASN A 39 21.82 7.87 11.02
CA ASN A 39 22.05 6.59 10.34
C ASN A 39 21.92 5.36 11.25
N GLY A 40 21.52 5.56 12.51
CA GLY A 40 21.42 4.48 13.48
C GLY A 40 20.40 3.42 13.08
N ILE A 41 20.81 2.15 13.20
CA ILE A 41 19.99 0.96 12.97
C ILE A 41 20.11 0.10 14.22
N THR A 42 18.99 -0.24 14.84
CA THR A 42 18.98 -1.11 16.03
C THR A 42 17.90 -2.18 15.93
N THR A 43 18.10 -3.27 16.67
CA THR A 43 17.12 -4.33 16.89
C THR A 43 16.82 -4.39 18.39
N VAL A 44 15.57 -4.15 18.76
CA VAL A 44 15.08 -4.21 20.13
C VAL A 44 14.37 -5.53 20.34
N THR A 45 14.89 -6.35 21.26
CA THR A 45 14.24 -7.60 21.66
C THR A 45 13.28 -7.34 22.81
N LEU A 46 11.98 -7.46 22.53
CA LEU A 46 10.92 -7.28 23.52
C LEU A 46 10.76 -8.56 24.36
N ALA A 47 10.70 -8.39 25.68
CA ALA A 47 10.59 -9.51 26.62
C ALA A 47 9.14 -9.87 26.98
N ALA A 48 8.17 -9.01 26.64
CA ALA A 48 6.77 -9.20 26.94
C ALA A 48 5.90 -8.44 25.92
N ALA A 49 4.67 -8.89 25.72
CA ALA A 49 3.71 -8.15 24.90
C ALA A 49 3.36 -6.78 25.49
N GLY A 50 3.39 -6.64 26.82
CA GLY A 50 2.94 -5.43 27.49
C GLY A 50 1.44 -5.22 27.34
N THR A 51 0.96 -4.05 27.74
CA THR A 51 -0.44 -3.63 27.59
C THR A 51 -0.51 -2.13 27.33
N SER A 52 -1.67 -1.61 26.95
CA SER A 52 -1.90 -0.16 26.83
C SER A 52 -1.66 0.63 28.14
N GLY A 53 -1.80 -0.01 29.30
CA GLY A 53 -1.53 0.61 30.62
C GLY A 53 -0.13 0.34 31.17
N ALA A 54 0.58 -0.64 30.63
CA ALA A 54 1.95 -1.00 31.01
C ALA A 54 2.70 -1.51 29.76
N PRO A 55 3.09 -0.60 28.85
CA PRO A 55 3.74 -0.96 27.60
C PRO A 55 5.24 -1.20 27.77
N ASN A 56 5.85 -1.77 26.74
CA ASN A 56 7.30 -1.71 26.56
C ASN A 56 7.66 -0.25 26.25
N THR A 57 8.45 0.39 27.10
CA THR A 57 8.75 1.83 26.97
C THR A 57 10.13 2.03 26.38
N GLU A 58 10.16 2.55 25.16
CA GLU A 58 11.39 2.97 24.48
C GLU A 58 11.64 4.46 24.76
N THR A 59 12.76 4.78 25.39
CA THR A 59 13.02 6.15 25.89
C THR A 59 14.14 6.83 25.14
N ILE A 60 13.86 8.00 24.56
CA ILE A 60 14.87 8.96 24.12
C ILE A 60 15.32 9.75 25.36
N THR A 61 16.48 9.37 25.91
CA THR A 61 17.03 9.99 27.12
C THR A 61 17.95 11.16 26.77
N ASP A 62 17.80 12.30 27.43
CA ASP A 62 18.62 13.49 27.14
C ASP A 62 20.10 13.24 27.41
N GLY A 63 20.96 13.56 26.43
CA GLY A 63 22.41 13.44 26.55
C GLY A 63 22.94 12.00 26.60
N VAL A 64 22.10 10.99 26.36
CA VAL A 64 22.49 9.58 26.40
C VAL A 64 21.98 8.87 25.14
N LEU A 65 22.81 7.94 24.66
CA LEU A 65 22.46 7.02 23.57
C LEU A 65 21.23 6.20 23.95
N SER A 66 20.42 5.85 22.97
CA SER A 66 19.18 5.10 23.22
C SER A 66 18.70 4.42 21.96
N ASP A 67 18.19 3.20 22.08
CA ASP A 67 17.62 2.46 20.94
C ASP A 67 16.56 3.28 20.19
N ALA A 68 15.68 3.94 20.94
CA ALA A 68 14.63 4.84 20.44
C ALA A 68 15.14 6.03 19.59
N ARG A 69 16.43 6.39 19.65
CA ARG A 69 17.01 7.49 18.88
C ARG A 69 17.39 7.07 17.45
N ASN A 70 17.64 5.79 17.22
CA ASN A 70 18.01 5.25 15.91
C ASN A 70 16.92 5.55 14.85
N VAL A 71 17.32 5.78 13.60
CA VAL A 71 16.37 6.09 12.52
C VAL A 71 15.60 4.84 12.05
N TYR A 72 16.24 3.67 12.13
CA TYR A 72 15.62 2.37 11.88
C TYR A 72 15.59 1.56 13.17
N ILE A 73 14.41 1.06 13.53
CA ILE A 73 14.20 0.23 14.72
C ILE A 73 13.43 -1.01 14.31
N GLU A 74 14.04 -2.17 14.53
CA GLU A 74 13.39 -3.46 14.39
C GLU A 74 12.98 -4.00 15.75
N PHE A 75 11.69 -4.21 15.96
CA PHE A 75 11.20 -4.91 17.13
C PHE A 75 11.12 -6.41 16.83
N THR A 76 11.75 -7.21 17.68
CA THR A 76 11.75 -8.67 17.61
C THR A 76 11.49 -9.25 19.01
N ASP A 77 11.36 -10.57 19.09
CA ASP A 77 11.18 -11.30 20.35
C ASP A 77 12.16 -12.48 20.42
N GLY A 78 12.40 -12.97 21.65
CA GLY A 78 13.17 -14.20 21.84
C GLY A 78 12.35 -15.48 21.60
N GLY A 79 11.08 -15.33 21.19
CA GLY A 79 10.05 -16.34 21.12
C GLY A 79 8.66 -15.70 21.26
N ASP A 80 7.65 -16.41 20.76
CA ASP A 80 6.26 -15.93 20.70
C ASP A 80 5.74 -15.40 22.04
N LEU A 81 5.43 -14.09 22.07
CA LEU A 81 4.91 -13.38 23.25
C LEU A 81 3.42 -13.68 23.55
N GLY A 82 2.75 -14.46 22.70
CA GLY A 82 1.37 -14.93 22.81
C GLY A 82 0.26 -13.90 22.59
N ASN A 83 0.57 -12.62 22.37
CA ASN A 83 -0.41 -11.54 22.18
C ASN A 83 0.19 -10.39 21.36
N ASP A 84 -0.67 -9.51 20.85
CA ASP A 84 -0.24 -8.24 20.25
C ASP A 84 0.54 -7.37 21.25
N VAL A 85 1.50 -6.62 20.72
CA VAL A 85 2.57 -6.01 21.52
C VAL A 85 2.42 -4.50 21.57
N TYR A 86 2.53 -3.93 22.77
CA TYR A 86 2.42 -2.50 23.02
C TYR A 86 3.81 -1.88 23.25
N VAL A 87 4.19 -0.95 22.38
CA VAL A 87 5.41 -0.15 22.48
C VAL A 87 5.07 1.33 22.55
N GLN A 88 5.58 1.98 23.59
CA GLN A 88 5.44 3.42 23.80
C GLN A 88 6.78 4.12 23.58
N LEU A 89 6.79 5.18 22.77
CA LEU A 89 7.90 6.11 22.72
C LEU A 89 7.78 7.14 23.86
N ALA A 90 8.81 7.24 24.68
CA ALA A 90 8.97 8.23 25.73
C ALA A 90 10.17 9.17 25.46
N PRO A 91 10.12 10.43 25.92
CA PRO A 91 8.94 11.10 26.45
C PRO A 91 7.87 11.33 25.38
N ASN A 92 6.62 11.55 25.80
CA ASN A 92 5.51 11.90 24.89
C ASN A 92 5.64 13.31 24.28
N THR A 93 6.73 14.00 24.55
CA THR A 93 7.12 15.26 23.90
C THR A 93 8.19 15.05 22.81
N ALA A 94 8.73 13.84 22.68
CA ALA A 94 9.73 13.55 21.66
C ALA A 94 9.08 13.54 20.28
N LYS A 95 9.65 14.32 19.36
CA LYS A 95 9.23 14.37 17.95
C LYS A 95 10.22 13.56 17.12
N LYS A 96 9.73 12.65 16.29
CA LYS A 96 10.60 11.77 15.51
C LYS A 96 9.91 11.27 14.26
N VAL A 97 10.69 11.04 13.21
CA VAL A 97 10.32 10.15 12.11
C VAL A 97 11.26 8.94 12.16
N ALA A 98 10.70 7.74 12.04
CA ALA A 98 11.45 6.50 12.14
C ALA A 98 10.91 5.45 11.16
N TYR A 99 11.81 4.59 10.68
CA TYR A 99 11.44 3.35 10.01
C TYR A 99 11.29 2.29 11.09
N ILE A 100 10.09 1.74 11.23
CA ILE A 100 9.78 0.73 12.23
C ILE A 100 9.45 -0.58 11.53
N LYS A 101 10.14 -1.65 11.91
CA LYS A 101 9.86 -3.02 11.48
C LYS A 101 9.21 -3.80 12.62
N ASN A 102 8.07 -4.43 12.33
CA ASN A 102 7.54 -5.48 13.17
C ASN A 102 8.10 -6.83 12.67
N ASN A 103 9.07 -7.39 13.40
CA ASN A 103 9.62 -8.72 13.17
C ASN A 103 9.37 -9.64 14.38
N LEU A 104 8.20 -9.45 15.01
CA LEU A 104 7.70 -10.35 16.05
C LEU A 104 7.25 -11.67 15.43
N SER A 105 7.39 -12.74 16.21
CA SER A 105 6.89 -14.05 15.84
C SER A 105 5.38 -14.17 16.10
N GLY A 106 4.77 -15.30 15.76
CA GLY A 106 3.36 -15.57 16.09
C GLY A 106 2.30 -14.74 15.34
N SER A 107 2.68 -14.01 14.28
CA SER A 107 1.79 -13.10 13.55
C SER A 107 1.16 -12.02 14.44
N GLN A 108 1.92 -11.51 15.41
CA GLN A 108 1.49 -10.47 16.35
C GLN A 108 1.57 -9.08 15.74
N ASP A 109 0.55 -8.27 16.03
CA ASP A 109 0.56 -6.86 15.65
C ASP A 109 1.31 -6.01 16.68
N LEU A 110 1.91 -4.92 16.21
CA LEU A 110 2.68 -3.98 17.03
C LEU A 110 1.92 -2.66 17.16
N TYR A 111 1.49 -2.34 18.37
CA TYR A 111 0.80 -1.12 18.75
C TYR A 111 1.83 -0.06 19.16
N LEU A 112 1.95 1.01 18.38
CA LEU A 112 2.92 2.08 18.56
C LEU A 112 2.24 3.40 18.92
N PHE A 113 2.66 4.00 20.04
CA PHE A 113 2.01 5.20 20.56
C PHE A 113 2.93 6.10 21.39
N GLN A 114 2.42 7.27 21.77
CA GLN A 114 3.00 8.16 22.76
C GLN A 114 1.98 8.53 23.83
N GLY A 115 2.37 8.44 25.11
CA GLY A 115 1.45 8.69 26.22
C GLY A 115 0.51 7.50 26.40
N THR A 116 -0.81 7.73 26.32
CA THR A 116 -1.80 6.66 26.44
C THR A 116 -2.31 6.23 25.07
N TRP A 117 -2.29 4.92 24.80
CA TRP A 117 -2.79 4.32 23.55
C TRP A 117 -4.22 4.77 23.21
N HIS A 118 -4.44 5.08 21.93
CA HIS A 118 -5.74 5.42 21.37
C HIS A 118 -5.88 5.00 19.90
N ILE A 119 -6.95 4.28 19.57
CA ILE A 119 -7.15 3.67 18.25
C ILE A 119 -7.18 4.66 17.08
N ASP A 120 -7.71 5.87 17.29
CA ASP A 120 -7.82 6.88 16.21
C ASP A 120 -6.57 7.76 16.03
N ARG A 121 -5.57 7.65 16.93
CA ARG A 121 -4.42 8.58 16.99
C ARG A 121 -3.08 7.89 16.82
N ASP A 122 -3.04 6.61 17.12
CA ASP A 122 -1.85 5.81 17.16
C ASP A 122 -1.86 4.76 16.05
N PHE A 123 -0.77 4.01 15.93
CA PHE A 123 -0.55 3.15 14.78
C PHE A 123 -0.47 1.68 15.18
N VAL A 124 -1.16 0.82 14.43
CA VAL A 124 -0.98 -0.63 14.49
C VAL A 124 -0.18 -1.06 13.28
N LEU A 125 1.00 -1.63 13.50
CA LEU A 125 1.86 -2.18 12.47
C LEU A 125 1.72 -3.70 12.45
N SER A 126 1.13 -4.23 11.39
CA SER A 126 0.86 -5.66 11.30
C SER A 126 2.15 -6.50 11.25
N ALA A 127 2.04 -7.76 11.65
CA ALA A 127 3.17 -8.69 11.65
C ALA A 127 3.94 -8.70 10.31
N GLY A 128 5.27 -8.63 10.39
CA GLY A 128 6.15 -8.68 9.23
C GLY A 128 6.17 -7.39 8.38
N GLN A 129 5.39 -6.36 8.71
CA GLN A 129 5.39 -5.10 7.96
C GLN A 129 6.46 -4.12 8.46
N THR A 130 6.82 -3.19 7.58
CA THR A 130 7.64 -2.02 7.89
C THR A 130 6.87 -0.76 7.54
N ALA A 131 6.91 0.25 8.40
CA ALA A 131 6.30 1.55 8.13
C ALA A 131 7.26 2.69 8.48
N VAL A 132 7.11 3.81 7.76
CA VAL A 132 7.72 5.08 8.16
C VAL A 132 6.71 5.81 9.02
N LEU A 133 7.02 5.98 10.30
CA LEU A 133 6.10 6.55 11.28
C LEU A 133 6.58 7.90 11.77
N LYS A 134 5.63 8.82 11.96
CA LYS A 134 5.81 10.13 12.56
C LYS A 134 5.23 10.12 13.96
N PHE A 135 6.08 10.40 14.94
CA PHE A 135 5.75 10.65 16.34
C PHE A 135 5.64 12.16 16.53
N SER A 136 4.45 12.65 16.90
CA SER A 136 4.17 14.09 16.91
C SER A 136 4.73 14.83 18.13
N GLY A 137 4.89 14.13 19.26
CA GLY A 137 5.43 14.67 20.51
C GLY A 137 4.63 15.85 21.07
N ASP A 138 3.30 15.83 20.98
CA ASP A 138 2.43 16.93 21.42
C ASP A 138 1.93 16.75 22.88
N GLY A 139 2.53 15.82 23.64
CA GLY A 139 2.22 15.56 25.04
C GLY A 139 1.29 14.37 25.26
N ALA A 140 1.06 14.04 26.54
CA ALA A 140 0.45 12.77 26.99
C ALA A 140 -0.91 12.42 26.37
N SER A 141 -1.74 13.42 26.08
CA SER A 141 -3.12 13.21 25.62
C SER A 141 -3.36 13.62 24.17
N SER A 142 -2.36 14.20 23.50
CA SER A 142 -2.51 14.79 22.16
C SER A 142 -1.54 14.23 21.13
N SER A 143 -0.47 13.55 21.57
CA SER A 143 0.52 12.99 20.64
C SER A 143 -0.12 12.00 19.68
N THR A 144 0.38 11.93 18.47
CA THR A 144 -0.06 10.92 17.50
C THR A 144 1.13 10.15 16.98
N VAL A 145 0.85 8.90 16.58
CA VAL A 145 1.76 8.09 15.80
C VAL A 145 1.05 7.75 14.51
N THR A 146 1.53 8.31 13.40
CA THR A 146 0.87 8.16 12.09
C THR A 146 1.88 7.75 11.04
N SER A 147 1.40 7.13 9.94
CA SER A 147 2.24 6.95 8.76
C SER A 147 2.72 8.32 8.26
N ALA A 148 4.02 8.45 8.04
CA ALA A 148 4.61 9.64 7.44
C ALA A 148 4.31 9.76 5.94
N LEU A 149 3.84 8.66 5.31
CA LEU A 149 3.62 8.54 3.88
C LEU A 149 2.12 8.30 3.54
N GLY A 150 1.20 8.68 4.42
CA GLY A 150 -0.25 8.44 4.22
C GLY A 150 -0.83 9.07 2.95
N ASP A 151 -0.33 10.26 2.57
CA ASP A 151 -0.74 11.01 1.38
C ASP A 151 0.42 11.15 0.37
N LEU A 152 1.14 10.06 0.12
CA LEU A 152 2.32 10.07 -0.75
C LEU A 152 1.96 10.48 -2.19
N GLN A 153 2.51 11.61 -2.64
CA GLN A 153 2.46 12.04 -4.04
C GLN A 153 3.77 11.63 -4.74
N ILE A 154 3.64 10.96 -5.88
CA ILE A 154 4.75 10.61 -6.78
C ILE A 154 4.63 11.45 -8.05
N ASP A 155 5.63 12.29 -8.32
CA ASP A 155 5.73 13.04 -9.58
C ASP A 155 6.51 12.19 -10.60
N GLY A 156 5.84 11.70 -11.64
CA GLY A 156 6.42 10.82 -12.66
C GLY A 156 5.88 9.39 -12.62
N TYR A 157 6.77 8.41 -12.42
CA TYR A 157 6.45 6.98 -12.55
C TYR A 157 6.63 6.22 -11.24
N LEU A 158 5.74 5.26 -10.99
CA LEU A 158 5.88 4.23 -9.97
C LEU A 158 6.27 2.91 -10.66
N GLN A 159 7.42 2.35 -10.29
CA GLN A 159 7.86 1.02 -10.72
C GLN A 159 7.79 0.07 -9.53
N VAL A 160 6.94 -0.94 -9.64
CA VAL A 160 6.75 -1.98 -8.64
C VAL A 160 6.55 -3.31 -9.37
N ASP A 161 6.85 -4.41 -8.70
CA ASP A 161 6.60 -5.75 -9.23
C ASP A 161 5.10 -6.04 -9.24
N ASN A 162 4.51 -6.19 -8.05
CA ASN A 162 3.08 -6.37 -7.86
C ASN A 162 2.47 -5.15 -7.17
N LEU A 163 1.25 -4.80 -7.58
CA LEU A 163 0.48 -3.72 -6.97
C LEU A 163 -0.87 -4.25 -6.52
N ASN A 164 -1.18 -4.07 -5.24
CA ASN A 164 -2.46 -4.42 -4.66
C ASN A 164 -3.26 -3.14 -4.35
N PHE A 165 -4.51 -3.09 -4.79
CA PHE A 165 -5.46 -2.02 -4.48
C PHE A 165 -6.56 -2.58 -3.59
N ASN A 166 -6.75 -2.00 -2.40
CA ASN A 166 -7.71 -2.51 -1.41
C ASN A 166 -8.95 -1.61 -1.37
N GLY A 167 -9.78 -1.71 -2.41
CA GLY A 167 -10.97 -0.87 -2.57
C GLY A 167 -10.68 0.56 -3.06
N ASN A 168 -9.50 0.78 -3.64
CA ASN A 168 -9.12 2.08 -4.18
C ASN A 168 -9.65 2.28 -5.61
N THR A 169 -9.98 3.52 -5.95
CA THR A 169 -10.27 3.93 -7.34
C THR A 169 -8.98 4.07 -8.12
N ILE A 170 -8.94 3.52 -9.33
CA ILE A 170 -7.89 3.79 -10.33
C ILE A 170 -8.48 4.75 -11.35
N SER A 171 -7.91 5.94 -11.49
CA SER A 171 -8.42 6.96 -12.41
C SER A 171 -7.28 7.73 -13.08
N SER A 172 -7.60 8.32 -14.24
CA SER A 172 -6.77 9.33 -14.89
C SER A 172 -7.52 10.67 -14.85
N THR A 173 -6.83 11.72 -14.43
CA THR A 173 -7.40 13.07 -14.27
C THR A 173 -6.86 14.09 -15.27
N ALA A 174 -5.81 13.72 -16.03
CA ALA A 174 -5.15 14.60 -17.01
C ALA A 174 -5.82 14.57 -18.39
N GLY A 175 -7.04 14.03 -18.51
CA GLY A 175 -7.76 13.90 -19.78
C GLY A 175 -7.20 12.82 -20.72
N THR A 176 -6.39 11.90 -20.20
CA THR A 176 -5.86 10.73 -20.93
C THR A 176 -6.50 9.44 -20.43
N ASP A 177 -6.40 8.37 -21.22
CA ASP A 177 -6.92 7.06 -20.85
C ASP A 177 -6.14 6.40 -19.69
N LEU A 178 -6.75 5.38 -19.07
CA LEU A 178 -6.04 4.42 -18.23
C LEU A 178 -5.46 3.33 -19.13
N ASN A 179 -4.18 3.44 -19.47
CA ASN A 179 -3.51 2.42 -20.28
C ASN A 179 -3.11 1.22 -19.41
N ILE A 180 -3.64 0.04 -19.74
CA ILE A 180 -3.24 -1.25 -19.16
C ILE A 180 -2.76 -2.12 -20.31
N THR A 181 -1.47 -2.47 -20.30
CA THR A 181 -0.85 -3.29 -21.35
C THR A 181 -0.32 -4.58 -20.75
N PRO A 182 -1.08 -5.69 -20.86
CA PRO A 182 -0.56 -7.01 -20.53
C PRO A 182 0.64 -7.36 -21.43
N LEU A 183 1.53 -8.20 -20.92
CA LEU A 183 2.57 -8.82 -21.75
C LEU A 183 1.93 -9.72 -22.82
N ALA A 184 2.68 -10.01 -23.88
CA ALA A 184 2.21 -10.90 -24.94
C ALA A 184 1.77 -12.27 -24.38
N GLY A 185 0.55 -12.69 -24.69
CA GLY A 185 -0.05 -13.92 -24.17
C GLY A 185 -0.73 -13.78 -22.79
N GLN A 186 -0.62 -12.61 -22.15
CA GLN A 186 -1.31 -12.31 -20.89
C GLN A 186 -2.63 -11.56 -21.13
N GLN A 187 -3.48 -11.54 -20.12
CA GLN A 187 -4.80 -10.94 -20.16
C GLN A 187 -5.04 -10.02 -18.96
N ILE A 188 -5.98 -9.08 -19.10
CA ILE A 188 -6.59 -8.41 -17.97
C ILE A 188 -7.72 -9.32 -17.48
N VAL A 189 -7.62 -9.78 -16.23
CA VAL A 189 -8.69 -10.54 -15.59
C VAL A 189 -9.52 -9.55 -14.78
N LEU A 190 -10.78 -9.36 -15.20
CA LEU A 190 -11.78 -8.66 -14.42
C LEU A 190 -12.76 -9.71 -13.90
N ASP A 191 -13.01 -9.71 -12.60
CA ASP A 191 -14.01 -10.60 -12.01
C ASP A 191 -15.38 -9.91 -11.93
N ALA A 192 -16.41 -10.73 -11.69
CA ALA A 192 -17.79 -10.29 -11.54
C ALA A 192 -18.31 -9.44 -12.72
N THR A 193 -18.98 -8.33 -12.40
CA THR A 193 -19.68 -7.48 -13.37
C THR A 193 -18.73 -6.42 -13.93
N ILE A 194 -18.61 -6.37 -15.26
CA ILE A 194 -17.92 -5.29 -15.96
C ILE A 194 -18.96 -4.23 -16.36
N ILE A 195 -18.79 -2.99 -15.88
CA ILE A 195 -19.64 -1.86 -16.23
C ILE A 195 -18.83 -0.89 -17.10
N VAL A 196 -19.29 -0.64 -18.32
CA VAL A 196 -18.70 0.34 -19.24
C VAL A 196 -19.72 1.47 -19.43
N ASP A 197 -19.53 2.57 -18.70
CA ASP A 197 -20.41 3.74 -18.81
C ASP A 197 -20.14 4.50 -20.13
N ALA A 198 -21.20 4.97 -20.79
CA ALA A 198 -21.21 5.49 -22.16
C ALA A 198 -20.69 4.53 -23.29
N GLY A 199 -20.18 3.34 -22.92
CA GLY A 199 -20.54 2.06 -23.54
C GLY A 199 -19.93 1.65 -24.89
N VAL A 200 -18.97 2.37 -25.45
CA VAL A 200 -18.35 1.94 -26.72
C VAL A 200 -17.07 1.14 -26.47
N VAL A 201 -17.14 -0.18 -26.70
CA VAL A 201 -15.94 -1.04 -26.78
C VAL A 201 -15.49 -1.08 -28.24
N THR A 202 -14.40 -0.40 -28.57
CA THR A 202 -13.84 -0.36 -29.93
C THR A 202 -12.64 -1.31 -30.04
N GLY A 203 -12.43 -1.90 -31.22
CA GLY A 203 -11.25 -2.72 -31.51
C GLY A 203 -11.27 -4.13 -30.93
N ALA A 204 -12.38 -4.56 -30.32
CA ALA A 204 -12.56 -5.94 -29.91
C ALA A 204 -12.64 -6.86 -31.14
N THR A 205 -11.72 -7.83 -31.24
CA THR A 205 -11.78 -8.86 -32.29
C THR A 205 -12.91 -9.86 -32.05
N SER A 206 -13.27 -10.09 -30.78
CA SER A 206 -14.35 -11.00 -30.40
C SER A 206 -14.95 -10.60 -29.05
N ILE A 207 -16.27 -10.66 -28.94
CA ILE A 207 -17.00 -10.63 -27.66
C ILE A 207 -17.84 -11.90 -27.61
N THR A 208 -17.50 -12.80 -26.68
CA THR A 208 -18.27 -14.03 -26.46
C THR A 208 -19.22 -13.81 -25.29
N SER A 209 -20.50 -14.11 -25.50
CA SER A 209 -21.52 -14.08 -24.45
C SER A 209 -22.39 -15.33 -24.55
N THR A 210 -22.88 -15.84 -23.42
CA THR A 210 -23.90 -16.91 -23.40
C THR A 210 -25.26 -16.40 -23.86
N ALA A 211 -25.57 -15.13 -23.54
CA ALA A 211 -26.79 -14.46 -23.95
C ALA A 211 -26.57 -12.94 -23.94
N PHE A 212 -26.98 -12.28 -25.01
CA PHE A 212 -27.21 -10.84 -24.98
C PHE A 212 -28.60 -10.60 -24.38
N VAL A 213 -28.70 -9.74 -23.37
CA VAL A 213 -29.97 -9.36 -22.74
C VAL A 213 -30.33 -7.95 -23.19
N GLY A 214 -31.49 -7.80 -23.83
CA GLY A 214 -31.94 -6.55 -24.44
C GLY A 214 -31.73 -6.50 -25.96
N ASP A 215 -32.13 -5.40 -26.57
CA ASP A 215 -31.98 -5.20 -28.01
C ASP A 215 -30.51 -4.97 -28.37
N LEU A 216 -30.03 -5.71 -29.36
CA LEU A 216 -28.79 -5.35 -30.04
C LEU A 216 -29.10 -4.20 -30.99
N THR A 217 -28.61 -3.01 -30.67
CA THR A 217 -28.71 -1.86 -31.56
C THR A 217 -27.53 -1.87 -32.55
N GLY A 218 -27.84 -1.80 -33.86
CA GLY A 218 -26.85 -1.87 -34.94
C GLY A 218 -26.97 -3.13 -35.80
N THR A 219 -25.94 -3.39 -36.62
CA THR A 219 -25.89 -4.55 -37.51
C THR A 219 -24.94 -5.59 -36.93
N ALA A 220 -25.45 -6.79 -36.67
CA ALA A 220 -24.61 -7.97 -36.54
C ALA A 220 -24.37 -8.53 -37.94
N ASP A 221 -23.10 -8.67 -38.34
CA ASP A 221 -22.74 -9.30 -39.60
C ASP A 221 -22.87 -10.82 -39.50
N ALA A 222 -23.28 -11.48 -40.59
CA ALA A 222 -23.40 -12.94 -40.70
C ALA A 222 -24.15 -13.63 -39.53
N VAL A 223 -25.35 -13.15 -39.18
CA VAL A 223 -26.20 -13.82 -38.18
C VAL A 223 -26.65 -15.19 -38.69
N GLU A 224 -26.11 -16.27 -38.12
CA GLU A 224 -26.51 -17.66 -38.39
C GLU A 224 -27.28 -18.23 -37.17
N GLY A 225 -28.45 -18.85 -37.39
CA GLY A 225 -29.16 -19.56 -36.32
C GLY A 225 -30.67 -19.74 -36.53
N THR A 226 -31.25 -20.74 -35.87
CA THR A 226 -32.68 -21.09 -35.96
C THR A 226 -33.61 -20.17 -35.15
N GLY A 227 -33.05 -19.18 -34.45
CA GLY A 227 -33.76 -18.28 -33.53
C GLY A 227 -33.89 -16.83 -34.02
N VAL A 228 -33.54 -16.53 -35.28
CA VAL A 228 -33.77 -15.20 -35.86
C VAL A 228 -35.27 -15.02 -36.04
N LEU A 229 -35.91 -14.22 -35.17
CA LEU A 229 -37.33 -13.93 -35.21
C LEU A 229 -37.57 -12.70 -36.10
N SER A 230 -38.49 -12.79 -37.06
CA SER A 230 -38.99 -11.62 -37.78
C SER A 230 -39.92 -10.82 -36.85
N THR A 231 -39.38 -9.90 -36.06
CA THR A 231 -40.22 -9.00 -35.27
C THR A 231 -40.81 -7.92 -36.17
N GLY A 232 -42.15 -7.78 -36.20
CA GLY A 232 -42.83 -6.64 -36.84
C GLY A 232 -43.55 -6.89 -38.17
N GLU A 233 -43.70 -8.14 -38.59
CA GLU A 233 -44.33 -8.47 -39.87
C GLU A 233 -45.83 -8.77 -39.70
N THR A 234 -46.70 -7.86 -40.16
CA THR A 234 -48.18 -7.96 -40.09
C THR A 234 -48.76 -9.03 -41.05
N LEU A 235 -47.92 -9.72 -41.83
CA LEU A 235 -48.32 -10.44 -43.05
C LEU A 235 -48.24 -11.99 -42.98
N GLY A 236 -48.34 -12.58 -41.78
CA GLY A 236 -48.37 -14.04 -41.61
C GLY A 236 -46.98 -14.69 -41.61
N THR A 237 -46.92 -16.03 -41.71
CA THR A 237 -45.66 -16.78 -41.61
C THR A 237 -44.70 -16.41 -42.74
N LYS A 238 -43.53 -15.90 -42.39
CA LYS A 238 -42.42 -15.66 -43.31
C LYS A 238 -41.31 -16.68 -43.12
N PHE A 239 -40.61 -16.99 -44.21
CA PHE A 239 -39.47 -17.88 -44.22
C PHE A 239 -38.23 -17.11 -44.66
N LEU A 240 -37.13 -17.30 -43.95
CA LEU A 240 -35.83 -16.81 -44.39
C LEU A 240 -35.37 -17.69 -45.55
N ARG A 241 -35.10 -17.09 -46.72
CA ARG A 241 -34.68 -17.81 -47.93
C ARG A 241 -33.59 -17.03 -48.65
N GLU A 242 -32.72 -17.76 -49.34
CA GLU A 242 -31.78 -17.18 -50.31
C GLU A 242 -32.56 -16.38 -51.37
N ASP A 243 -32.11 -15.18 -51.68
CA ASP A 243 -32.74 -14.28 -52.68
C ASP A 243 -31.85 -13.97 -53.88
N GLY A 244 -30.67 -14.61 -53.95
CA GLY A 244 -29.82 -14.65 -55.15
C GLY A 244 -28.75 -13.57 -55.21
N ASP A 245 -28.58 -12.73 -54.17
CA ASP A 245 -27.48 -11.77 -54.06
C ASP A 245 -26.36 -12.21 -53.10
N GLY A 246 -26.44 -13.45 -52.61
CA GLY A 246 -25.53 -14.00 -51.61
C GLY A 246 -25.99 -13.77 -50.17
N THR A 247 -27.20 -13.23 -49.97
CA THR A 247 -27.83 -13.08 -48.66
C THR A 247 -29.13 -13.89 -48.56
N CYS A 248 -29.83 -13.73 -47.44
CA CYS A 248 -31.17 -14.29 -47.23
C CYS A 248 -32.12 -13.17 -46.80
N SER A 249 -33.36 -13.20 -47.29
CA SER A 249 -34.41 -12.27 -46.89
C SER A 249 -35.69 -12.99 -46.45
N TRP A 250 -36.50 -12.30 -45.64
CA TRP A 250 -37.78 -12.82 -45.16
C TRP A 250 -38.83 -12.77 -46.27
N GLN A 251 -39.17 -13.92 -46.81
CA GLN A 251 -40.13 -14.07 -47.90
C GLN A 251 -41.47 -14.60 -47.39
N ALA A 252 -42.57 -14.10 -47.96
CA ALA A 252 -43.90 -14.65 -47.68
C ALA A 252 -44.02 -16.10 -48.20
N SER A 253 -44.89 -16.91 -47.59
CA SER A 253 -45.24 -18.20 -48.18
C SER A 253 -45.77 -17.98 -49.60
N ALA A 254 -45.14 -18.58 -50.61
CA ALA A 254 -45.71 -18.62 -51.96
C ALA A 254 -47.10 -19.28 -51.85
N GLY A 255 -48.16 -18.49 -52.05
CA GLY A 255 -49.52 -18.99 -51.98
C GLY A 255 -49.71 -20.13 -52.97
N VAL A 256 -50.32 -21.23 -52.51
CA VAL A 256 -50.92 -22.27 -53.34
C VAL A 256 -52.37 -21.87 -53.61
#